data_AF-A0AAP2ZA97-F1
#
_entry.id   AF-A0AAP2ZA97-F1
#
_cell.length_a   1.000
_cell.length_b   1.000
_cell.length_c   1.000
_cell.angle_alpha   90.00
_cell.angle_beta   90.00
_cell.angle_gamma   90.00
#
_symmetry.space_group_name_H-M   'P 1'
#
loop_
_entity.id
_entity.type
_entity.pdbx_description
1 polymer ?
#
loop_
_entity_poly.entity_id
_entity_poly.type
_entity_poly.pdbx_seq_one_letter_code
_entity_poly.pdbx_strand_id
1 'polypeptide(L)'
;MQDTKIVVQVLFQPSVGRPLRSWWWTRRAYKRIGYLRKEKEKLWGSRSPTPREKRQANAIEAKAGNNRFHTVIRFVVIGAGEYTRSRVKELSGAFNVYENPETGQYFDTVTVQSLWEGRIVDFCRSVADREFDSWALKFQTGVPELAALVSIPNRQQENISYAQP
;
A
#
# COMPACT_ATOMS: atom_id res chain seq x y z
N MET A 1 27.70 1.49 12.22
CA MET A 1 26.80 1.44 11.03
C MET A 1 26.88 0.14 10.23
N GLN A 2 27.93 -0.68 10.36
CA GLN A 2 28.17 -1.86 9.51
C GLN A 2 27.22 -3.07 9.75
N ASP A 3 26.46 -3.10 10.85
CA ASP A 3 25.61 -4.26 11.21
C ASP A 3 24.11 -4.10 10.91
N THR A 4 23.70 -3.07 10.19
CA THR A 4 22.28 -2.90 9.83
C THR A 4 21.88 -3.88 8.73
N LYS A 5 20.93 -4.76 9.02
CA LYS A 5 20.35 -5.71 8.06
C LYS A 5 18.93 -5.31 7.71
N ILE A 6 18.59 -5.32 6.43
CA ILE A 6 17.28 -4.90 5.92
C ILE A 6 16.69 -6.03 5.08
N VAL A 7 15.42 -6.38 5.36
CA VAL A 7 14.61 -7.25 4.53
C VAL A 7 13.38 -6.49 4.09
N VAL A 8 13.13 -6.47 2.78
CA VAL A 8 11.90 -5.94 2.18
C VAL A 8 11.17 -7.09 1.52
N GLN A 9 9.90 -7.26 1.84
CA GLN A 9 9.10 -8.35 1.32
C GLN A 9 7.76 -7.85 0.81
N VAL A 10 7.46 -8.17 -0.46
CA VAL A 10 6.14 -7.98 -1.07
C VAL A 10 5.50 -9.35 -1.21
N LEU A 11 4.39 -9.58 -0.52
CA LEU A 11 3.58 -10.79 -0.61
C LEU A 11 2.24 -10.46 -1.24
N PHE A 12 1.71 -11.37 -2.05
CA PHE A 12 0.38 -11.23 -2.61
C PHE A 12 -0.36 -12.58 -2.67
N GLN A 13 -1.67 -12.52 -2.48
CA GLN A 13 -2.57 -13.68 -2.59
C GLN A 13 -3.80 -13.28 -3.40
N PRO A 14 -4.26 -14.10 -4.37
CA PRO A 14 -5.50 -13.81 -5.09
C PRO A 14 -6.68 -13.66 -4.12
N SER A 15 -7.52 -12.66 -4.35
CA SER A 15 -8.73 -12.39 -3.54
C SER A 15 -9.89 -13.35 -3.89
N VAL A 16 -9.66 -14.31 -4.78
CA VAL A 16 -10.63 -15.33 -5.23
C VAL A 16 -10.99 -16.23 -4.05
N GLY A 17 -12.30 -16.52 -3.87
CA GLY A 17 -12.78 -17.39 -2.79
C GLY A 17 -13.20 -16.70 -1.47
N ARG A 18 -13.21 -15.36 -1.40
CA ARG A 18 -13.70 -14.60 -0.22
C ARG A 18 -14.96 -13.77 -0.53
N PRO A 19 -16.11 -14.40 -0.85
CA PRO A 19 -17.28 -13.75 -1.45
C PRO A 19 -17.88 -12.65 -0.56
N LEU A 20 -18.02 -12.88 0.75
CA LEU A 20 -18.63 -11.91 1.67
C LEU A 20 -17.81 -10.62 1.80
N ARG A 21 -16.51 -10.73 2.09
CA ARG A 21 -15.61 -9.57 2.21
C ARG A 21 -15.49 -8.84 0.87
N SER A 22 -15.46 -9.59 -0.23
CA SER A 22 -15.48 -9.03 -1.59
C SER A 22 -16.74 -8.22 -1.84
N TRP A 23 -17.93 -8.75 -1.51
CA TRP A 23 -19.21 -8.06 -1.68
C TRP A 23 -19.29 -6.76 -0.89
N TRP A 24 -18.90 -6.77 0.39
CA TRP A 24 -18.89 -5.57 1.21
C TRP A 24 -17.97 -4.48 0.67
N TRP A 25 -16.78 -4.88 0.19
CA TRP A 25 -15.85 -3.95 -0.44
C TRP A 25 -16.43 -3.40 -1.74
N THR A 26 -16.97 -4.26 -2.60
CA THR A 26 -17.60 -3.88 -3.87
C THR A 26 -18.75 -2.91 -3.63
N ARG A 27 -19.62 -3.17 -2.64
CA ARG A 27 -20.70 -2.26 -2.25
C ARG A 27 -20.17 -0.89 -1.81
N ARG A 28 -19.09 -0.83 -1.03
CA ARG A 28 -18.46 0.45 -0.64
C ARG A 28 -17.83 1.16 -1.84
N ALA A 29 -17.17 0.42 -2.72
CA ALA A 29 -16.58 0.95 -3.95
C ALA A 29 -17.66 1.59 -4.84
N TYR A 30 -18.79 0.91 -5.09
CA TYR A 30 -19.91 1.47 -5.85
C TYR A 30 -20.58 2.65 -5.16
N LYS A 31 -20.71 2.66 -3.83
CA LYS A 31 -21.15 3.86 -3.10
C LYS A 31 -20.19 5.04 -3.34
N ARG A 32 -18.88 4.79 -3.33
CA ARG A 32 -17.87 5.81 -3.58
C ARG A 32 -17.91 6.30 -5.03
N ILE A 33 -18.04 5.40 -6.01
CA ILE A 33 -18.23 5.74 -7.43
C ILE A 33 -19.47 6.63 -7.60
N GLY A 34 -20.60 6.24 -6.99
CA GLY A 34 -21.83 7.02 -7.01
C GLY A 34 -21.61 8.43 -6.44
N TYR A 35 -20.95 8.54 -5.28
CA TYR A 35 -20.60 9.83 -4.69
C TYR A 35 -19.68 10.69 -5.58
N LEU A 36 -18.72 10.07 -6.27
CA LEU A 36 -17.79 10.76 -7.16
C LEU A 36 -18.45 11.21 -8.46
N ARG A 37 -19.44 10.48 -8.96
CA ARG A 37 -20.18 10.79 -10.19
C ARG A 37 -21.42 11.67 -9.97
N LYS A 38 -21.91 11.79 -8.73
CA LYS A 38 -23.07 12.63 -8.41
C LYS A 38 -22.68 14.11 -8.35
N GLU A 39 -23.61 14.98 -8.75
CA GLU A 39 -23.51 16.40 -8.43
C GLU A 39 -23.49 16.62 -6.92
N LYS A 40 -22.62 17.52 -6.48
CA LYS A 40 -22.40 17.79 -5.06
C LYS A 40 -23.05 19.11 -4.71
N GLU A 41 -23.93 19.09 -3.71
CA GLU A 41 -24.50 20.30 -3.14
C GLU A 41 -23.43 21.04 -2.32
N LYS A 42 -23.37 22.35 -2.52
CA LYS A 42 -22.63 23.32 -1.71
C LYS A 42 -23.62 24.27 -1.06
N LEU A 43 -23.15 25.02 -0.06
CA LEU A 43 -23.92 26.07 0.64
C LEU A 43 -24.61 27.09 -0.29
N TRP A 44 -24.14 27.26 -1.52
CA TRP A 44 -24.67 28.23 -2.49
C TRP A 44 -24.90 27.65 -3.90
N GLY A 45 -25.25 26.36 -4.03
CA GLY A 45 -25.63 25.74 -5.31
C GLY A 45 -25.08 24.33 -5.53
N SER A 46 -25.35 23.73 -6.69
CA SER A 46 -24.80 22.43 -7.07
C SER A 46 -23.52 22.57 -7.89
N ARG A 47 -22.66 21.55 -7.81
CA ARG A 47 -21.43 21.45 -8.59
C ARG A 47 -21.39 20.11 -9.30
N SER A 48 -21.26 20.13 -10.63
CA SER A 48 -21.02 18.92 -11.40
C SER A 48 -19.64 18.31 -11.08
N PRO A 49 -19.48 16.98 -11.18
CA PRO A 49 -18.21 16.32 -10.90
C PRO A 49 -17.05 16.84 -11.75
N THR A 50 -15.87 17.04 -11.15
CA THR A 50 -14.68 17.40 -11.93
C THR A 50 -14.19 16.24 -12.79
N PRO A 51 -13.44 16.55 -13.87
CA PRO A 51 -12.75 15.52 -14.65
C PRO A 51 -11.87 14.59 -13.81
N ARG A 52 -11.26 15.11 -12.73
CA ARG A 52 -10.49 14.31 -11.76
C ARG A 52 -11.36 13.31 -10.98
N GLU A 53 -12.52 13.73 -10.51
CA GLU A 53 -13.45 12.85 -9.78
C GLU A 53 -14.01 11.76 -10.68
N LYS A 54 -14.29 12.09 -11.95
CA LYS A 54 -14.71 11.12 -12.97
C LYS A 54 -13.61 10.08 -13.24
N ARG A 55 -12.35 10.52 -13.40
CA ARG A 55 -11.19 9.61 -13.54
C ARG A 55 -11.03 8.68 -12.34
N GLN A 56 -11.10 9.24 -11.14
CA GLN A 56 -11.09 8.48 -9.89
C GLN A 56 -12.24 7.46 -9.81
N ALA A 57 -13.45 7.83 -10.22
CA ALA A 57 -14.57 6.89 -10.29
C ALA A 57 -14.31 5.74 -11.28
N ASN A 58 -13.78 6.05 -12.46
CA ASN A 58 -13.45 5.05 -13.48
C ASN A 58 -12.33 4.10 -13.01
N ALA A 59 -11.32 4.63 -12.32
CA ALA A 59 -10.24 3.83 -11.77
C ALA A 59 -10.74 2.86 -10.68
N ILE A 60 -11.63 3.32 -9.79
CA ILE A 60 -12.26 2.47 -8.77
C ILE A 60 -13.16 1.42 -9.43
N GLU A 61 -13.92 1.78 -10.46
CA GLU A 61 -14.79 0.86 -11.21
C GLU A 61 -13.98 -0.24 -11.92
N ALA A 62 -12.91 0.13 -12.62
CA ALA A 62 -11.99 -0.81 -13.26
C ALA A 62 -11.34 -1.76 -12.24
N LYS A 63 -10.97 -1.26 -11.06
CA LYS A 63 -10.40 -2.09 -9.98
C LYS A 63 -11.43 -3.03 -9.35
N ALA A 64 -12.70 -2.60 -9.25
CA ALA A 64 -13.77 -3.40 -8.68
C ALA A 64 -14.24 -4.54 -9.60
N GLY A 65 -14.21 -4.32 -10.91
CA GLY A 65 -14.64 -5.30 -11.92
C GLY A 65 -13.60 -6.35 -12.30
N ASN A 66 -12.34 -6.19 -11.88
CA ASN A 66 -11.23 -7.08 -12.26
C ASN A 66 -10.78 -8.03 -11.15
N ASN A 67 -9.92 -8.98 -11.52
CA ASN A 67 -9.20 -9.84 -10.58
C ASN A 67 -8.34 -8.99 -9.64
N ARG A 68 -8.49 -9.23 -8.34
CA ARG A 68 -7.81 -8.49 -7.26
C ARG A 68 -6.92 -9.42 -6.46
N PHE A 69 -5.87 -8.85 -5.90
CA PHE A 69 -4.95 -9.51 -4.98
C PHE A 69 -4.97 -8.78 -3.64
N HIS A 70 -4.94 -9.54 -2.55
CA HIS A 70 -4.50 -8.97 -1.28
C HIS A 70 -2.98 -8.87 -1.35
N THR A 71 -2.46 -7.68 -1.07
CA THR A 71 -1.02 -7.41 -1.13
C THR A 71 -0.56 -6.83 0.19
N VAL A 72 0.65 -7.21 0.58
CA VAL A 72 1.31 -6.82 1.82
C VAL A 72 2.75 -6.44 1.49
N ILE A 73 3.19 -5.31 2.02
CA ILE A 73 4.58 -4.85 1.95
C ILE A 73 5.10 -4.80 3.39
N ARG A 74 6.22 -5.48 3.65
CA ARG A 74 6.84 -5.56 4.98
C ARG A 74 8.29 -5.09 4.91
N PHE A 75 8.70 -4.38 5.95
CA PHE A 75 10.09 -3.98 6.19
C PHE A 75 10.53 -4.56 7.51
N VAL A 76 11.68 -5.24 7.52
CA VAL A 76 12.38 -5.62 8.73
C VAL A 76 13.73 -4.93 8.70
N VAL A 77 14.02 -4.16 9.75
CA VAL A 77 15.30 -3.48 9.94
C VAL A 77 15.89 -3.94 11.26
N ILE A 78 17.06 -4.56 11.22
CA ILE A 78 17.76 -5.13 12.39
C ILE A 78 19.08 -4.38 12.55
N GLY A 79 19.44 -3.99 13.78
CA GLY A 79 20.74 -3.38 14.06
C GLY A 79 20.84 -1.88 13.73
N ALA A 80 19.73 -1.19 13.46
CA ALA A 80 19.72 0.24 13.13
C ALA A 80 19.70 1.18 14.37
N GLY A 81 19.55 0.65 15.58
CA GLY A 81 19.55 1.43 16.83
C GLY A 81 18.56 2.61 16.77
N GLU A 82 19.03 3.80 17.14
CA GLU A 82 18.26 5.05 17.14
C GLU A 82 17.76 5.46 15.75
N TYR A 83 18.44 5.01 14.69
CA TYR A 83 18.12 5.37 13.30
C TYR A 83 17.01 4.51 12.68
N THR A 84 16.47 3.53 13.41
CA THR A 84 15.45 2.59 12.89
C THR A 84 14.26 3.33 12.26
N ARG A 85 13.74 4.38 12.91
CA ARG A 85 12.61 5.16 12.38
C ARG A 85 12.96 5.92 11.09
N SER A 86 14.19 6.45 11.02
CA SER A 86 14.67 7.16 9.84
C SER A 86 14.79 6.20 8.64
N ARG A 87 15.36 5.01 8.85
CA ARG A 87 15.49 3.98 7.82
C ARG A 87 14.15 3.42 7.34
N VAL A 88 13.20 3.22 8.25
CA VAL A 88 11.84 2.82 7.87
C VAL A 88 11.19 3.88 6.98
N LYS A 89 11.34 5.18 7.31
CA LYS A 89 10.80 6.27 6.47
C LYS A 89 11.43 6.34 5.09
N GLU A 90 12.74 6.16 5.00
CA GLU A 90 13.49 6.14 3.74
C GLU A 90 13.00 4.99 2.84
N LEU A 91 12.89 3.78 3.41
CA LEU A 91 12.44 2.59 2.69
C LEU A 91 10.96 2.68 2.30
N SER A 92 10.09 3.17 3.18
CA SER A 92 8.68 3.37 2.85
C SER A 92 8.49 4.45 1.79
N GLY A 93 9.32 5.49 1.80
CA GLY A 93 9.26 6.58 0.84
C GLY A 93 9.44 6.11 -0.61
N ALA A 94 10.23 5.05 -0.82
CA ALA A 94 10.38 4.43 -2.13
C ALA A 94 9.05 3.84 -2.68
N PHE A 95 8.09 3.54 -1.81
CA PHE A 95 6.78 3.02 -2.21
C PHE A 95 5.72 4.12 -2.40
N ASN A 96 6.05 5.39 -2.11
CA ASN A 96 5.14 6.51 -2.32
C ASN A 96 4.75 6.67 -3.81
N VAL A 97 5.61 6.22 -4.73
CA VAL A 97 5.30 6.21 -6.18
C VAL A 97 4.10 5.33 -6.53
N TYR A 98 3.75 4.39 -5.65
CA TYR A 98 2.59 3.52 -5.80
C TYR A 98 1.34 4.04 -5.07
N GLU A 99 1.43 5.22 -4.45
CA GLU A 99 0.24 5.94 -4.02
C GLU A 99 -0.58 6.32 -5.24
N ASN A 100 -1.87 6.00 -5.18
CA ASN A 100 -2.79 6.33 -6.24
C ASN A 100 -3.89 7.21 -5.66
N PRO A 101 -3.77 8.55 -5.80
CA PRO A 101 -4.80 9.46 -5.33
C PRO A 101 -6.11 9.32 -6.11
N GLU A 102 -6.08 8.73 -7.32
CA GLU A 102 -7.28 8.43 -8.09
C GLU A 102 -8.04 7.23 -7.51
N THR A 103 -7.39 6.23 -6.91
CA THR A 103 -8.09 5.14 -6.21
C THR A 103 -8.22 5.39 -4.70
N GLY A 104 -7.59 6.45 -4.18
CA GLY A 104 -7.54 6.76 -2.76
C GLY A 104 -6.63 5.81 -1.97
N GLN A 105 -5.66 5.19 -2.65
CA GLN A 105 -4.69 4.29 -2.05
C GLN A 105 -3.47 5.11 -1.58
N TYR A 106 -3.23 5.09 -0.28
CA TYR A 106 -2.13 5.78 0.38
C TYR A 106 -1.24 4.76 1.10
N PHE A 107 0.05 5.09 1.24
CA PHE A 107 1.01 4.24 1.94
C PHE A 107 1.19 4.71 3.38
N ASP A 108 0.40 4.17 4.30
CA ASP A 108 0.55 4.48 5.72
C ASP A 108 1.61 3.57 6.36
N THR A 109 2.69 4.18 6.84
CA THR A 109 3.85 3.45 7.39
C THR A 109 3.78 3.45 8.91
N VAL A 110 3.41 2.31 9.47
CA VAL A 110 3.36 2.12 10.93
C VAL A 110 4.64 1.44 11.39
N THR A 111 5.47 2.14 12.16
CA THR A 111 6.62 1.52 12.84
C THR A 111 6.13 0.83 14.11
N VAL A 112 6.13 -0.51 14.13
CA VAL A 112 5.80 -1.26 15.34
C VAL A 112 7.01 -1.27 16.26
N GLN A 113 7.01 -0.40 17.27
CA GLN A 113 7.91 -0.49 18.42
C GLN A 113 7.16 -1.23 19.53
N SER A 114 7.35 -2.53 19.64
CA SER A 114 6.75 -3.32 20.71
C SER A 114 7.68 -3.33 21.91
N LEU A 115 7.16 -3.01 23.11
CA LEU A 115 7.85 -3.26 24.38
C LEU A 115 7.92 -4.77 24.71
N TRP A 116 7.16 -5.59 23.99
CA TRP A 116 7.06 -7.03 24.17
C TRP A 116 7.85 -7.74 23.07
N GLU A 117 8.99 -8.33 23.43
CA GLU A 117 9.91 -9.02 22.51
C GLU A 117 9.20 -10.12 21.70
N GLY A 118 8.25 -10.83 22.31
CA GLY A 118 7.48 -11.90 21.65
C GLY A 118 6.81 -11.46 20.35
N ARG A 119 6.23 -10.25 20.28
CA ARG A 119 5.58 -9.75 19.06
C ARG A 119 6.58 -9.46 17.93
N ILE A 120 7.78 -9.05 18.28
CA ILE A 120 8.85 -8.79 17.30
C ILE A 120 9.35 -10.13 16.75
N VAL A 121 9.53 -11.13 17.63
CA VAL A 121 9.92 -12.48 17.24
C VAL A 121 8.87 -13.13 16.35
N ASP A 122 7.58 -13.04 16.70
CA ASP A 122 6.49 -13.58 15.88
C ASP A 122 6.43 -12.91 14.50
N PHE A 123 6.60 -11.58 14.44
CA PHE A 123 6.68 -10.88 13.17
C PHE A 123 7.88 -11.33 12.33
N CYS A 124 9.08 -11.41 12.91
CA CYS A 124 10.28 -11.90 12.24
C CYS A 124 10.11 -13.35 11.76
N ARG A 125 9.45 -14.22 12.53
CA ARG A 125 9.12 -15.58 12.13
C ARG A 125 8.15 -15.59 10.94
N SER A 126 7.09 -14.78 10.97
CA SER A 126 6.15 -14.65 9.85
C SER A 126 6.81 -14.15 8.55
N VAL A 127 7.87 -13.34 8.67
CA VAL A 127 8.69 -12.88 7.54
C VAL A 127 9.57 -14.02 7.02
N ALA A 128 10.25 -14.75 7.91
CA ALA A 128 11.07 -15.91 7.55
C ALA A 128 10.25 -17.01 6.85
N ASP A 129 9.07 -17.33 7.38
CA ASP A 129 8.17 -18.36 6.88
C ASP A 129 7.31 -17.88 5.69
N ARG A 130 7.43 -16.59 5.32
CA ARG A 130 6.69 -15.93 4.23
C ARG A 130 5.16 -16.05 4.37
N GLU A 131 4.68 -16.11 5.60
CA GLU A 131 3.27 -16.30 5.87
C GLU A 131 2.47 -15.05 5.52
N PHE A 132 1.36 -15.25 4.80
CA PHE A 132 0.38 -14.21 4.51
C PHE A 132 -0.52 -13.93 5.73
N ASP A 133 0.07 -13.79 6.93
CA ASP A 133 -0.64 -13.74 8.21
C ASP A 133 -1.22 -12.34 8.54
N SER A 134 -1.92 -12.24 9.67
CA SER A 134 -2.68 -11.11 10.21
C SER A 134 -1.85 -9.96 10.75
N TRP A 135 -0.55 -10.17 11.01
CA TRP A 135 0.36 -9.16 11.56
C TRP A 135 0.60 -7.95 10.65
N ALA A 136 0.23 -8.03 9.38
CA ALA A 136 0.46 -6.98 8.41
C ALA A 136 -0.85 -6.40 7.85
N LEU A 137 -0.87 -5.08 7.70
CA LEU A 137 -1.95 -4.38 7.01
C LEU A 137 -1.98 -4.82 5.55
N LYS A 138 -3.14 -5.29 5.11
CA LYS A 138 -3.37 -5.81 3.76
C LYS A 138 -4.16 -4.77 2.97
N PHE A 139 -3.70 -4.45 1.78
CA PHE A 139 -4.47 -3.64 0.83
C PHE A 139 -4.80 -4.48 -0.41
N GLN A 140 -5.72 -4.00 -1.24
CA GLN A 140 -6.10 -4.68 -2.47
C GLN A 140 -5.40 -4.03 -3.66
N THR A 141 -4.78 -4.86 -4.50
CA THR A 141 -4.18 -4.43 -5.76
C THR A 141 -4.87 -5.08 -6.95
N GLY A 142 -5.03 -4.34 -8.04
CA GLY A 142 -5.31 -4.89 -9.37
C GLY A 142 -4.04 -5.45 -10.02
N VAL A 143 -4.17 -6.06 -11.19
CA VAL A 143 -3.03 -6.58 -11.97
C VAL A 143 -1.99 -5.50 -12.29
N PRO A 144 -2.35 -4.30 -12.78
CA PRO A 144 -1.34 -3.27 -13.10
C PRO A 144 -0.60 -2.75 -11.87
N GLU A 145 -1.31 -2.58 -10.75
CA GLU A 145 -0.73 -2.14 -9.48
C GLU A 145 0.20 -3.20 -8.90
N LEU A 146 -0.19 -4.48 -8.96
CA LEU A 146 0.68 -5.57 -8.53
C LEU A 146 1.92 -5.66 -9.40
N ALA A 147 1.77 -5.56 -10.73
CA ALA A 147 2.88 -5.54 -11.67
C ALA A 147 3.86 -4.41 -11.34
N ALA A 148 3.36 -3.20 -11.05
CA ALA A 148 4.19 -2.07 -10.66
C ALA A 148 4.97 -2.32 -9.34
N LEU A 149 4.35 -3.00 -8.37
CA LEU A 149 4.97 -3.32 -7.07
C LEU A 149 6.05 -4.40 -7.16
N VAL A 150 5.89 -5.37 -8.07
CA VAL A 150 6.85 -6.49 -8.23
C VAL A 150 7.87 -6.23 -9.33
N SER A 151 7.60 -5.27 -10.24
CA SER A 151 8.57 -4.83 -11.22
C SER A 151 9.71 -4.12 -10.50
N ILE A 152 10.93 -4.56 -10.77
CA ILE A 152 12.16 -3.92 -10.29
C ILE A 152 12.09 -2.44 -10.73
N PRO A 153 12.21 -1.46 -9.80
CA PRO A 153 12.26 -0.06 -10.20
C PRO A 153 13.40 0.12 -11.20
N ASN A 154 13.17 0.92 -12.26
CA ASN A 154 14.20 1.21 -13.25
C ASN A 154 15.49 1.62 -12.52
N ARG A 155 16.55 0.82 -12.68
CA ARG A 155 17.86 1.03 -12.03
C ARG A 155 18.59 2.27 -12.57
N GLN A 156 18.06 2.90 -13.62
CA GLN A 156 18.53 4.19 -14.12
C GLN A 156 18.01 5.35 -13.26
N GLN A 157 18.11 5.24 -11.93
CA GLN A 157 18.15 6.44 -11.10
C GLN A 157 19.57 7.01 -11.26
N GLU A 158 19.69 8.19 -11.84
CA GLU A 158 20.89 9.01 -11.64
C GLU A 158 20.95 9.27 -10.14
N ASN A 159 21.80 8.51 -9.44
CA ASN A 159 22.00 8.66 -8.00
C ASN A 159 22.22 10.15 -7.70
N ILE A 160 21.48 10.67 -6.73
CA ILE A 160 21.68 12.00 -6.19
C ILE A 160 23.13 12.05 -5.67
N SER A 161 24.02 12.71 -6.42
CA SER A 161 25.48 12.78 -6.19
C SER A 161 25.90 13.46 -4.88
N TYR A 162 24.94 13.79 -4.00
CA TYR A 162 25.15 14.55 -2.76
C TYR A 162 25.12 13.69 -1.49
N ALA A 163 24.89 12.37 -1.57
CA ALA A 163 25.04 11.51 -0.41
C ALA A 163 26.52 11.13 -0.23
N GLN A 164 27.27 11.94 0.52
CA GLN A 164 28.60 11.56 1.01
C GLN A 164 28.48 10.68 2.28
N PRO A 165 29.43 9.75 2.50
CA PRO A 165 29.41 8.76 3.59
C PRO A 165 29.39 9.35 5.01
#